data_AF-A0A8H5W8C4-F1
#
_entry.id   AF-A0A8H5W8C4-F1
#
_cell.length_a   1.000
_cell.length_b   1.000
_cell.length_c   1.000
_cell.angle_alpha   90.00
_cell.angle_beta   90.00
_cell.angle_gamma   90.00
#
_symmetry.space_group_name_H-M   'P 1'
#
loop_
_entity.id
_entity.type
_entity.pdbx_description
1 polymer ?
#
loop_
_entity_poly.entity_id
_entity_poly.type
_entity_poly.pdbx_seq_one_letter_code
_entity_poly.pdbx_strand_id
1 'polypeptide(L)'
;MKFSIITLSLIALVTAAPVADQGGEISYGALRHDNVPCSVRGASAANCHPGAEANPYNRGCSAIEKCRGGVGNNVSQHTKFLV
;
A
#
# COMPACT_ATOMS: atom_id res chain seq x y z
N MET A 1 38.18 29.17 -5.65
CA MET A 1 37.88 28.55 -6.97
C MET A 1 37.19 27.18 -6.81
N LYS A 2 37.80 26.18 -6.14
CA LYS A 2 37.18 24.85 -5.93
C LYS A 2 35.85 24.87 -5.15
N PHE A 3 35.73 25.74 -4.14
CA PHE A 3 34.51 25.84 -3.33
C PHE A 3 33.28 26.28 -4.14
N SER A 4 33.44 27.18 -5.11
CA SER A 4 32.33 27.63 -5.97
C SER A 4 31.85 26.54 -6.95
N ILE A 5 32.73 25.62 -7.35
CA ILE A 5 32.39 24.51 -8.24
C ILE A 5 31.54 23.48 -7.48
N ILE A 6 31.89 23.21 -6.21
CA ILE A 6 31.16 22.29 -5.34
C ILE A 6 29.77 22.84 -4.98
N THR A 7 29.64 24.15 -4.77
CA THR A 7 28.33 24.75 -4.50
C THR A 7 27.43 24.75 -5.73
N LEU A 8 27.98 24.99 -6.93
CA LEU A 8 27.23 24.93 -8.19
C LEU A 8 26.71 23.52 -8.51
N SER A 9 27.51 22.48 -8.25
CA SER A 9 27.09 21.09 -8.51
C SER A 9 26.00 20.59 -7.55
N LEU A 10 26.05 21.00 -6.28
CA LEU A 10 25.04 20.63 -5.28
C LEU A 10 23.68 21.30 -5.55
N ILE A 11 23.67 22.56 -6.01
CA ILE A 11 22.43 23.29 -6.32
C ILE A 11 21.68 22.62 -7.49
N ALA A 12 22.41 22.14 -8.51
CA ALA A 12 21.80 21.45 -9.66
C ALA A 12 21.15 20.10 -9.31
N LEU A 13 21.66 19.40 -8.30
CA LEU A 13 21.10 18.12 -7.83
C LEU A 13 19.77 18.29 -7.09
N VAL A 14 19.57 19.42 -6.41
CA VAL A 14 18.35 19.70 -5.63
C VAL A 14 17.20 20.16 -6.52
N THR A 15 17.47 20.83 -7.64
CA THR A 15 16.43 21.39 -8.53
C THR A 15 15.80 20.37 -9.48
N ALA A 16 16.29 19.12 -9.54
CA ALA A 16 15.79 18.10 -10.46
C ALA A 16 14.83 17.08 -9.81
N ALA A 17 14.52 17.21 -8.51
CA ALA A 17 13.54 16.33 -7.87
C ALA A 17 12.12 16.77 -8.25
N PRO A 18 11.32 15.94 -8.94
CA PRO A 18 9.90 16.20 -9.07
C PRO A 18 9.26 16.04 -7.69
N VAL A 19 8.69 17.12 -7.15
CA VAL A 19 7.74 17.02 -6.05
C VAL A 19 6.50 16.32 -6.62
N ALA A 20 6.45 14.99 -6.48
CA ALA A 20 5.21 14.26 -6.70
C ALA A 20 4.29 14.59 -5.52
N ASP A 21 3.52 15.68 -5.65
CA ASP A 21 2.35 15.89 -4.80
C ASP A 21 1.34 14.81 -5.16
N GLN A 22 1.23 13.78 -4.32
CA GLN A 22 0.20 12.75 -4.43
C GLN A 22 -1.10 13.26 -3.79
N GLY A 23 -1.57 14.43 -4.23
CA GLY A 23 -2.82 15.01 -3.78
C GLY A 23 -4.01 14.22 -4.34
N GLY A 24 -4.52 13.26 -3.57
CA GLY A 24 -5.77 12.57 -3.88
C GLY A 24 -6.96 13.30 -3.25
N GLU A 25 -8.04 13.52 -4.00
CA GLU A 25 -9.27 14.04 -3.40
C GLU A 25 -9.94 12.98 -2.50
N ILE A 26 -10.39 13.41 -1.33
CA ILE A 26 -11.21 12.55 -0.47
C ILE A 26 -12.60 12.47 -1.10
N SER A 27 -13.02 11.27 -1.50
CA SER A 27 -14.38 11.04 -2.01
C SER A 27 -15.43 11.43 -0.96
N TYR A 28 -16.54 12.06 -1.38
CA TYR A 28 -17.68 12.36 -0.50
C TYR A 28 -18.24 11.13 0.22
N GLY A 29 -18.06 9.93 -0.34
CA GLY A 29 -18.38 8.67 0.33
C GLY A 29 -17.54 8.47 1.59
N ALA A 30 -16.26 8.81 1.57
CA ALA A 30 -15.35 8.66 2.70
C ALA A 30 -15.63 9.65 3.85
N LEU A 31 -16.37 10.73 3.59
CA LEU A 31 -16.83 11.66 4.62
C LEU A 31 -18.03 11.12 5.41
N ARG A 32 -18.66 10.02 4.97
CA ARG A 32 -19.81 9.39 5.63
C ARG A 32 -19.32 8.24 6.50
N HIS A 33 -19.68 8.27 7.78
CA HIS A 33 -19.22 7.33 8.81
C HIS A 33 -19.41 5.84 8.42
N ASP A 34 -20.53 5.49 7.79
CA ASP A 34 -20.88 4.10 7.49
C ASP A 34 -20.76 3.72 6.00
N ASN A 35 -20.02 4.51 5.21
CA ASN A 35 -19.84 4.17 3.80
C ASN A 35 -18.83 3.04 3.64
N VAL A 36 -19.32 1.86 3.27
CA VAL A 36 -18.47 0.73 2.91
C VAL A 36 -18.34 0.67 1.38
N PRO A 37 -17.12 0.68 0.81
CA PRO A 37 -16.91 0.67 -0.64
C PRO A 37 -17.45 -0.56 -1.37
N CYS A 38 -17.70 -1.66 -0.63
CA CYS A 38 -18.26 -2.89 -1.16
C CYS A 38 -19.20 -3.51 -0.12
N SER A 39 -20.44 -3.81 -0.50
CA SER A 39 -21.42 -4.48 0.37
C SER A 39 -21.27 -6.01 0.38
N VAL A 40 -20.44 -6.57 -0.51
CA VAL A 40 -20.17 -8.00 -0.56
C VAL A 40 -19.16 -8.37 0.53
N ARG A 41 -19.63 -9.12 1.52
CA ARG A 41 -18.78 -9.58 2.62
C ARG A 41 -17.66 -10.49 2.09
N GLY A 42 -16.44 -10.24 2.53
CA GLY A 42 -15.27 -11.01 2.11
C GLY A 42 -14.70 -10.62 0.74
N ALA A 43 -15.24 -9.62 0.05
CA ALA A 43 -14.63 -9.06 -1.15
C ALA A 43 -13.77 -7.83 -0.81
N SER A 44 -12.67 -7.64 -1.54
CA SER A 44 -11.88 -6.41 -1.42
C SER A 44 -12.59 -5.24 -2.12
N ALA A 45 -12.35 -4.01 -1.67
CA ALA A 45 -12.94 -2.82 -2.29
C ALA A 45 -12.60 -2.70 -3.79
N ALA A 46 -11.44 -3.21 -4.21
CA ALA A 46 -11.00 -3.22 -5.60
C ALA A 46 -11.63 -4.35 -6.45
N ASN A 47 -12.03 -5.46 -5.82
CA ASN A 47 -12.58 -6.64 -6.49
C ASN A 47 -13.98 -6.97 -5.97
N CYS A 48 -14.91 -6.00 -6.02
CA CYS A 48 -16.24 -6.16 -5.43
C CYS A 48 -17.19 -6.99 -6.31
N HIS A 49 -17.13 -8.31 -6.20
CA HIS A 49 -18.10 -9.22 -6.82
C HIS A 49 -18.38 -10.45 -5.94
N PRO A 50 -19.52 -11.15 -6.13
CA PRO A 50 -19.79 -12.41 -5.42
C PRO A 50 -18.66 -13.42 -5.66
N GLY A 51 -18.17 -14.04 -4.59
CA GLY A 51 -17.08 -15.01 -4.64
C GLY A 51 -15.68 -14.40 -4.85
N ALA A 52 -15.52 -13.08 -4.78
CA ALA A 52 -14.21 -12.44 -4.85
C ALA A 52 -13.34 -12.78 -3.64
N GLU A 53 -12.02 -12.83 -3.85
CA GLU A 53 -11.05 -13.03 -2.78
C GLU A 53 -10.84 -11.75 -1.96
N ALA A 54 -10.92 -11.89 -0.63
CA ALA A 54 -10.78 -10.78 0.33
C ALA A 54 -9.40 -10.12 0.27
N ASN A 55 -8.36 -10.93 0.10
CA ASN A 55 -6.98 -10.48 0.06
C ASN A 55 -6.27 -11.12 -1.14
N PRO A 56 -6.19 -10.43 -2.30
CA PRO A 56 -5.52 -10.97 -3.48
C PRO A 56 -3.99 -11.00 -3.33
N TYR A 57 -3.44 -10.48 -2.23
CA TYR A 57 -2.00 -10.37 -2.03
C TYR A 57 -1.42 -11.55 -1.27
N ASN A 58 -0.45 -12.20 -1.88
CA ASN A 58 0.36 -13.23 -1.22
C ASN A 58 1.48 -12.58 -0.39
N ARG A 59 1.15 -12.08 0.81
CA ARG A 59 2.15 -11.64 1.80
C ARG A 59 2.43 -12.80 2.75
N GLY A 60 3.44 -13.61 2.45
CA GLY A 60 3.92 -14.65 3.36
C GLY A 60 4.73 -14.06 4.52
N CYS A 61 4.96 -14.88 5.55
CA CYS A 61 5.86 -14.49 6.64
C CYS A 61 7.33 -14.62 6.24
N SER A 62 8.13 -13.59 6.49
CA SER A 62 9.58 -13.58 6.33
C SER A 62 10.28 -14.22 7.55
N ALA A 63 11.56 -14.58 7.39
CA ALA A 63 12.36 -15.18 8.47
C ALA A 63 12.45 -14.28 9.71
N ILE A 64 12.39 -12.96 9.51
CA ILE A 64 12.50 -11.95 10.56
C ILE A 64 11.24 -11.89 11.41
N GLU A 65 10.07 -12.09 10.80
CA GLU A 65 8.76 -12.02 11.46
C GLU A 65 8.46 -13.22 12.39
N LYS A 66 9.26 -14.30 12.33
CA LYS A 66 9.19 -15.48 13.21
C LYS A 66 7.79 -16.09 13.35
N CYS A 67 7.04 -16.20 12.25
CA CYS A 67 5.71 -16.76 12.29
C CYS A 67 5.70 -18.25 12.66
N ARG A 68 4.67 -18.65 13.42
CA ARG A 68 4.40 -20.02 13.87
C ARG A 68 3.98 -20.88 12.67
N GLY A 69 4.94 -21.27 11.84
CA GLY A 69 4.70 -21.98 10.58
C GLY A 69 5.87 -21.97 9.59
N GLY A 70 6.91 -21.14 9.84
CA GLY A 70 8.10 -21.05 9.00
C GLY A 70 7.96 -20.06 7.84
N VAL A 71 9.08 -19.84 7.13
CA VAL A 71 9.14 -18.97 5.95
C VAL A 71 8.62 -19.75 4.76
N GLY A 72 7.53 -19.28 4.17
CA GLY A 72 7.07 -19.79 2.90
C GLY A 72 6.26 -18.74 2.19
N ASN A 73 6.13 -18.91 0.88
CA ASN A 73 5.13 -18.26 0.02
C ASN A 73 3.71 -18.72 0.39
N ASN A 74 3.38 -18.64 1.66
CA ASN A 74 2.10 -19.01 2.20
C ASN A 74 1.21 -17.79 2.03
N VAL A 75 0.19 -17.93 1.17
CA VAL A 75 -1.00 -17.08 1.17
C VAL A 75 -1.39 -16.93 2.64
N SER A 76 -1.04 -15.78 3.23
CA SER A 76 -1.13 -15.63 4.67
C SER A 76 -2.57 -15.88 5.08
N GLN A 77 -2.71 -16.78 6.04
CA GLN A 77 -3.93 -17.43 6.51
C GLN A 77 -4.92 -16.47 7.20
N HIS A 78 -4.86 -15.18 6.89
CA HIS A 78 -6.00 -14.28 7.06
C HIS A 78 -7.15 -14.58 6.08
N THR A 79 -7.02 -15.60 5.23
CA THR A 79 -8.13 -16.25 4.48
C THR A 79 -9.25 -16.81 5.38
N LYS A 80 -9.18 -16.60 6.70
CA LYS A 80 -10.26 -16.90 7.64
C LYS A 80 -10.37 -15.85 8.75
N PHE A 81 -10.31 -14.55 8.44
CA PHE A 81 -11.10 -13.64 9.27
C PHE A 81 -12.57 -13.83 8.86
N LEU A 82 -13.13 -14.92 9.41
CA LEU A 82 -14.54 -15.24 9.40
C LEU A 82 -15.34 -13.98 9.73
N VAL A 83 -16.11 -13.53 8.76
CA VAL A 83 -17.45 -13.02 9.00
C VAL A 83 -18.39 -13.78 8.09
#